data_AF-A0A4R3MQP2-F1
#
_entry.id   AF-A0A4R3MQP2-F1
#
_cell.length_a   1.000
_cell.length_b   1.000
_cell.length_c   1.000
_cell.angle_alpha   90.00
_cell.angle_beta   90.00
_cell.angle_gamma   90.00
#
_symmetry.space_group_name_H-M   'P 1'
#
loop_
_entity.id
_entity.type
_entity.pdbx_description
1 polymer ?
#
loop_
_entity_poly.entity_id
_entity_poly.type
_entity_poly.pdbx_seq_one_letter_code
_entity_poly.pdbx_strand_id
1 'polypeptide(L)'
;MRQDIIDSLKDEVKRRCESEDNYFGFGGYYHIKAVVKNASFLAESYGADIEVATIGAWLHDIASITDYNFYEELRHYSVDEGIEFVRNKLIRSYNKLSDESKEVYRDKYEAVMKILD
;
A
#
# COMPACT_ATOMS: atom_id res chain seq x y z
N MET A 1 6.26 -15.03 -8.79
CA MET A 1 6.68 -13.63 -8.99
C MET A 1 7.13 -13.40 -10.40
N ARG A 2 6.37 -12.58 -11.13
CA ARG A 2 6.74 -12.03 -12.43
C ARG A 2 7.85 -10.98 -12.27
N GLN A 3 9.09 -11.42 -12.44
CA GLN A 3 10.26 -10.55 -12.25
C GLN A 3 10.24 -9.33 -13.19
N ASP A 4 9.71 -9.49 -14.39
CA ASP A 4 9.53 -8.41 -15.38
C ASP A 4 8.64 -7.27 -14.86
N ILE A 5 7.57 -7.60 -14.11
CA ILE A 5 6.71 -6.60 -13.47
C ILE A 5 7.45 -5.89 -12.34
N ILE A 6 8.15 -6.66 -11.50
CA ILE A 6 8.88 -6.11 -10.35
C ILE A 6 10.02 -5.18 -10.80
N ASP A 7 10.76 -5.56 -11.84
CA ASP A 7 11.85 -4.74 -12.38
C ASP A 7 11.30 -3.45 -13.00
N SER A 8 10.20 -3.54 -13.76
CA SER A 8 9.52 -2.37 -14.30
C SER A 8 9.04 -1.40 -13.20
N LEU A 9 8.45 -1.92 -12.11
CA LEU A 9 8.02 -1.10 -10.97
C LEU A 9 9.19 -0.46 -10.24
N LYS A 10 10.26 -1.22 -10.01
CA LYS A 10 11.47 -0.72 -9.37
C LYS A 10 12.08 0.43 -10.18
N ASP A 11 12.16 0.29 -11.50
CA ASP A 11 12.68 1.33 -12.38
C ASP A 11 11.76 2.56 -12.41
N GLU A 12 10.44 2.35 -12.46
CA GLU A 12 9.45 3.43 -12.38
C GLU A 12 9.59 4.25 -11.09
N VAL A 13 9.60 3.58 -9.95
CA VAL A 13 9.72 4.23 -8.63
C VAL A 13 11.07 4.92 -8.50
N LYS A 14 12.15 4.29 -8.97
CA LYS A 14 13.48 4.90 -8.96
C LYS A 14 13.50 6.21 -9.76
N ARG A 15 12.99 6.19 -11.00
CA ARG A 15 12.93 7.41 -11.85
C ARG A 15 12.11 8.52 -11.20
N ARG A 16 10.98 8.21 -10.58
CA ARG A 16 10.16 9.21 -9.88
C ARG A 16 10.89 9.77 -8.67
N CYS A 17 11.58 8.92 -7.91
CA CYS A 17 12.38 9.38 -6.78
C CYS A 17 13.59 10.23 -7.18
N GLU A 18 14.16 10.01 -8.36
CA GLU A 18 15.25 10.80 -8.96
C GLU A 18 14.79 12.12 -9.58
N SER A 19 13.48 12.32 -9.78
CA SER A 19 12.92 13.54 -10.35
C SER A 19 13.25 14.76 -9.48
N GLU A 20 13.60 15.88 -10.10
CA GLU A 20 13.81 17.17 -9.41
C GLU A 20 12.51 17.69 -8.77
N ASP A 21 11.36 17.31 -9.32
CA ASP A 21 10.04 17.69 -8.83
C ASP A 21 9.58 16.85 -7.62
N ASN A 22 10.29 15.77 -7.29
CA ASN A 22 9.96 14.95 -6.13
C ASN A 22 10.40 15.67 -4.84
N TYR A 23 9.41 16.18 -4.10
CA TYR A 23 9.60 16.85 -2.81
C TYR A 23 10.42 16.05 -1.79
N PHE A 24 10.29 14.72 -1.78
CA PHE A 24 10.96 13.83 -0.81
C PHE A 24 12.42 13.52 -1.20
N GLY A 25 12.81 13.81 -2.44
CA GLY A 25 14.09 13.43 -3.03
C GLY A 25 14.33 11.92 -3.08
N PHE A 26 15.58 11.55 -3.40
CA PHE A 26 15.96 10.14 -3.57
C PHE A 26 15.86 9.30 -2.28
N GLY A 27 15.78 9.95 -1.11
CA GLY A 27 15.54 9.28 0.17
C GLY A 27 14.28 8.40 0.17
N GLY A 28 13.23 8.82 -0.54
CA GLY A 28 11.99 8.05 -0.70
C GLY A 28 12.20 6.67 -1.34
N TYR A 29 13.20 6.53 -2.24
CA TYR A 29 13.50 5.24 -2.87
C TYR A 29 14.02 4.22 -1.84
N TYR A 30 14.86 4.65 -0.90
CA TYR A 30 15.38 3.77 0.14
C TYR A 30 14.30 3.35 1.14
N HIS A 31 13.40 4.27 1.48
CA HIS A 31 12.20 3.96 2.27
C HIS A 31 11.35 2.89 1.59
N ILE A 32 10.94 3.10 0.34
CA ILE A 32 10.11 2.14 -0.40
C ILE A 32 10.81 0.79 -0.52
N LYS A 33 12.12 0.77 -0.81
CA LYS A 33 12.90 -0.48 -0.89
C LYS A 33 12.93 -1.24 0.44
N ALA A 34 13.01 -0.54 1.58
CA ALA A 34 12.93 -1.17 2.89
C ALA A 34 11.54 -1.76 3.16
N VAL A 35 10.46 -1.04 2.80
CA VAL A 35 9.09 -1.53 2.89
C VAL A 35 8.89 -2.78 2.04
N VAL A 36 9.35 -2.79 0.79
CA VAL A 36 9.30 -3.95 -0.12
C VAL A 36 9.98 -5.17 0.50
N LYS A 37 11.20 -5.00 1.03
CA LYS A 37 11.92 -6.10 1.69
C LYS A 37 11.12 -6.69 2.85
N ASN A 38 10.56 -5.84 3.70
CA ASN A 38 9.77 -6.29 4.85
C ASN A 38 8.44 -6.93 4.42
N ALA A 39 7.77 -6.37 3.41
CA ALA A 39 6.52 -6.91 2.88
C ALA A 39 6.71 -8.32 2.29
N SER A 40 7.76 -8.54 1.49
CA SER A 40 8.07 -9.87 0.95
C SER A 40 8.37 -10.88 2.06
N PHE A 41 9.18 -10.49 3.07
CA PHE A 41 9.51 -11.34 4.21
C PHE A 41 8.27 -11.74 5.03
N LEU A 42 7.39 -10.77 5.31
CA LEU A 42 6.15 -11.03 6.05
C LEU A 42 5.18 -11.88 5.23
N ALA A 43 5.04 -11.61 3.93
CA ALA A 43 4.17 -12.39 3.06
C ALA A 43 4.58 -13.86 3.03
N GLU A 44 5.88 -14.14 2.92
CA GLU A 44 6.42 -15.50 3.03
C GLU A 44 6.11 -16.13 4.40
N SER A 45 6.39 -15.40 5.48
CA SER A 45 6.22 -15.89 6.86
C SER A 45 4.77 -16.24 7.22
N TYR A 46 3.81 -15.52 6.64
CA TYR A 46 2.38 -15.69 6.92
C TYR A 46 1.61 -16.44 5.83
N GLY A 47 2.30 -16.97 4.81
CA GLY A 47 1.66 -17.68 3.70
C GLY A 47 0.74 -16.80 2.84
N ALA A 48 1.01 -15.50 2.78
CA ALA A 48 0.32 -14.58 1.88
C ALA A 48 0.94 -14.60 0.48
N ASP A 49 0.22 -14.06 -0.51
CA ASP A 49 0.76 -13.92 -1.86
C ASP A 49 1.91 -12.91 -1.89
N ILE A 50 3.13 -13.43 -2.02
CA ILE A 50 4.38 -12.64 -2.01
C ILE A 50 4.39 -11.65 -3.18
N GLU A 51 3.87 -12.01 -4.35
CA GLU A 51 3.87 -11.15 -5.52
C GLU A 51 2.94 -9.96 -5.32
N VAL A 52 1.72 -10.21 -4.86
CA VAL A 52 0.74 -9.16 -4.55
C VAL A 52 1.26 -8.22 -3.46
N ALA A 53 1.82 -8.76 -2.38
CA ALA A 53 2.38 -7.96 -1.30
C ALA A 53 3.57 -7.09 -1.76
N THR A 54 4.45 -7.66 -2.59
CA THR A 54 5.63 -6.97 -3.14
C THR A 54 5.21 -5.84 -4.08
N ILE A 55 4.23 -6.08 -4.97
CA ILE A 55 3.68 -5.04 -5.86
C ILE A 55 3.03 -3.92 -5.05
N GLY A 56 2.20 -4.27 -4.05
CA GLY A 56 1.56 -3.29 -3.17
C GLY A 56 2.59 -2.41 -2.45
N ALA A 57 3.68 -3.01 -1.97
CA ALA A 57 4.77 -2.29 -1.31
C ALA A 57 5.53 -1.35 -2.25
N TRP A 58 5.77 -1.72 -3.51
CA TRP A 58 6.38 -0.81 -4.48
C TRP A 58 5.49 0.41 -4.79
N LEU A 59 4.17 0.22 -4.81
CA LEU A 59 3.21 1.25 -5.21
C LEU A 59 2.70 2.14 -4.07
N HIS A 60 2.96 1.79 -2.80
CA HIS A 60 2.23 2.40 -1.67
C HIS A 60 2.33 3.93 -1.59
N ASP A 61 3.50 4.50 -1.91
CA ASP A 61 3.75 5.95 -1.89
C ASP A 61 3.90 6.53 -3.31
N ILE A 62 3.59 5.77 -4.37
CA ILE A 62 3.86 6.18 -5.76
C ILE A 62 3.20 7.52 -6.11
N ALA A 63 1.98 7.77 -5.60
CA ALA A 63 1.28 9.03 -5.82
C ALA A 63 2.05 10.21 -5.20
N SER A 64 2.43 10.10 -3.93
CA SER A 64 3.11 11.16 -3.19
C SER A 64 4.51 11.48 -3.74
N ILE A 65 5.28 10.49 -4.20
CA ILE A 65 6.59 10.73 -4.85
C ILE A 65 6.45 11.29 -6.29
N THR A 66 5.24 11.32 -6.84
CA THR A 66 4.96 11.86 -8.18
C THR A 66 4.50 13.30 -8.12
N ASP A 67 3.60 13.58 -7.19
CA ASP A 67 3.08 14.92 -6.96
C ASP A 67 2.80 15.08 -5.46
N TYR A 68 3.47 16.07 -4.87
CA TYR A 68 3.34 16.39 -3.45
C TYR A 68 1.90 16.81 -3.08
N ASN A 69 1.10 17.29 -4.03
CA ASN A 69 -0.31 17.59 -3.78
C ASN A 69 -1.10 16.34 -3.36
N PHE A 70 -0.77 15.14 -3.87
CA PHE A 70 -1.41 13.91 -3.40
C PHE A 70 -1.03 13.59 -1.95
N TYR A 71 0.14 14.02 -1.51
CA TYR A 71 0.51 13.91 -0.10
C TYR A 71 -0.23 14.93 0.78
N GLU A 72 -0.39 16.17 0.32
CA GLU A 72 -1.20 17.19 1.00
C GLU A 72 -2.68 16.79 1.09
N GLU A 73 -3.26 16.27 0.00
CA GLU A 73 -4.62 15.71 -0.02
C GLU A 73 -4.79 14.57 1.00
N LEU A 74 -3.77 13.73 1.18
CA LEU A 74 -3.74 12.68 2.21
C LEU A 74 -3.54 13.25 3.63
N ARG A 75 -2.92 14.43 3.78
CA ARG A 75 -2.71 15.12 5.07
C ARG A 75 -3.88 16.00 5.51
N HIS A 76 -4.83 16.29 4.63
CA HIS A 76 -6.06 16.98 5.01
C HIS A 76 -7.02 16.11 5.82
N TYR A 77 -6.78 14.81 5.88
CA TYR A 77 -7.50 13.95 6.80
C TYR A 77 -6.97 14.17 8.21
N SER A 78 -7.81 14.75 9.07
CA SER A 78 -7.70 14.55 10.52
C SER A 78 -7.66 13.04 10.84
N VAL A 79 -7.24 12.68 12.05
CA VAL A 79 -7.23 11.27 12.48
C VAL A 79 -8.61 10.63 12.27
N ASP A 80 -9.68 11.37 12.57
CA ASP A 80 -11.06 10.92 12.41
C ASP A 80 -11.42 10.71 10.93
N GLU A 81 -11.08 11.67 10.06
CA GLU A 81 -11.33 11.54 8.63
C GLU A 81 -10.49 10.41 8.02
N GLY A 82 -9.26 10.20 8.50
CA GLY A 82 -8.39 9.11 8.07
C GLY A 82 -8.93 7.74 8.48
N ILE A 83 -9.42 7.62 9.71
CA ILE A 83 -10.15 6.45 10.21
C ILE A 83 -11.37 6.17 9.31
N GLU A 84 -12.15 7.20 9.00
CA GLU A 84 -13.34 7.07 8.17
C GLU A 84 -13.00 6.68 6.72
N PHE A 85 -11.93 7.25 6.15
CA PHE A 85 -11.42 6.86 4.84
C PHE A 85 -11.03 5.37 4.80
N VAL A 86 -10.24 4.92 5.79
CA VAL A 86 -9.78 3.52 5.87
C VAL A 86 -10.98 2.59 6.09
N ARG A 87 -11.89 2.93 7.01
CA ARG A 87 -13.12 2.17 7.28
C ARG A 87 -13.94 2.00 6.00
N ASN A 88 -14.21 3.09 5.29
CA ASN A 88 -14.98 3.07 4.05
C ASN A 88 -14.28 2.28 2.94
N LYS A 89 -12.95 2.36 2.85
CA LYS A 89 -12.15 1.56 1.91
C LYS A 89 -12.27 0.06 2.21
N LEU A 90 -12.18 -0.34 3.48
CA LEU A 90 -12.30 -1.72 3.90
C LEU A 90 -13.70 -2.28 3.64
N ILE A 91 -14.77 -1.54 3.98
CA ILE A 91 -16.16 -1.92 3.68
C ILE A 91 -16.34 -2.18 2.18
N ARG A 92 -15.90 -1.24 1.32
CA ARG A 92 -16.02 -1.38 -0.14
C ARG A 92 -15.25 -2.59 -0.66
N SER A 93 -14.03 -2.82 -0.17
CA SER A 93 -13.20 -3.94 -0.60
C SER A 93 -13.79 -5.29 -0.15
N TYR A 94 -14.25 -5.39 1.10
CA TYR A 94 -14.86 -6.62 1.63
C TYR A 94 -16.15 -6.98 0.89
N ASN A 95 -16.99 -5.98 0.57
CA ASN A 95 -18.24 -6.21 -0.16
C ASN A 95 -18.03 -6.74 -1.59
N LYS A 96 -16.89 -6.44 -2.23
CA LYS A 96 -16.51 -6.93 -3.57
C LYS A 96 -16.01 -8.38 -3.58
N LEU A 97 -15.71 -8.96 -2.41
CA LEU A 97 -15.26 -10.35 -2.32
C LEU A 97 -16.39 -11.33 -2.63
N SER A 98 -16.02 -12.54 -3.09
CA SER A 98 -16.94 -13.67 -3.19
C SER A 98 -17.41 -14.12 -1.81
N ASP A 99 -18.53 -14.85 -1.74
CA ASP A 99 -19.08 -15.32 -0.47
C ASP A 99 -18.09 -16.23 0.29
N GLU A 100 -17.41 -17.12 -0.43
CA GLU A 100 -16.34 -17.98 0.13
C GLU A 100 -15.19 -17.15 0.70
N SER A 101 -14.74 -16.11 -0.01
CA SER A 101 -13.66 -15.25 0.47
C SER A 101 -14.10 -14.41 1.67
N LYS A 102 -15.36 -13.97 1.72
CA LYS A 102 -15.91 -13.26 2.89
C LYS A 102 -15.88 -14.14 4.13
N GLU A 103 -16.25 -15.42 4.02
CA GLU A 103 -16.15 -16.35 5.15
C GLU A 103 -14.72 -16.48 5.67
N VAL A 104 -13.74 -16.69 4.78
CA VAL A 104 -12.33 -16.85 5.16
C VAL A 104 -11.76 -15.59 5.84
N TYR A 105 -12.17 -14.40 5.39
CA TYR A 105 -11.64 -13.13 5.89
C TYR A 105 -12.44 -12.49 7.02
N ARG A 106 -13.64 -13.01 7.34
CA ARG A 106 -14.60 -12.40 8.27
C ARG A 106 -13.95 -11.94 9.57
N ASP A 107 -13.28 -12.85 10.26
CA ASP A 107 -12.71 -12.56 11.59
C ASP A 107 -11.65 -11.46 11.53
N LYS A 108 -10.83 -11.45 10.48
CA LYS A 108 -9.79 -10.42 10.27
C LYS A 108 -10.43 -9.08 9.92
N TYR A 109 -11.46 -9.09 9.08
CA TYR A 109 -12.22 -7.89 8.73
C TYR A 109 -12.89 -7.29 9.98
N GLU A 110 -13.61 -8.09 10.75
CA GLU A 110 -14.27 -7.64 11.99
C GLU A 110 -13.27 -7.10 13.02
N ALA A 111 -12.12 -7.77 13.19
CA ALA A 111 -11.07 -7.30 14.10
C ALA A 111 -10.51 -5.93 13.68
N VAL A 112 -10.22 -5.71 12.40
CA VAL A 112 -9.73 -4.43 11.89
C VAL A 112 -10.80 -3.34 12.00
N MET A 113 -12.05 -3.66 11.67
CA MET A 113 -13.17 -2.71 11.79
C MET A 113 -13.36 -2.23 13.23
N LYS A 114 -13.20 -3.12 14.21
CA LYS A 114 -13.27 -2.77 15.63
C LYS A 114 -12.14 -1.86 16.13
N ILE A 115 -10.97 -1.90 15.48
CA ILE A 115 -9.86 -0.98 15.80
C ILE A 115 -10.14 0.44 15.29
N LEU A 116 -10.96 0.55 14.25
CA LEU A 116 -11.32 1.81 13.63
C LEU A 116 -12.51 2.49 14.31
N ASP A 117 -13.25 1.80 15.19
CA ASP A 117 -14.34 2.31 16.04
C ASP A 117 -13.83 3.06 17.28
#